data_AF-A0A8J5RJK1-F1
#
_entry.id   AF-A0A8J5RJK1-F1
#
_cell.length_a   1.000
_cell.length_b   1.000
_cell.length_c   1.000
_cell.angle_alpha   90.00
_cell.angle_beta   90.00
_cell.angle_gamma   90.00
#
_symmetry.space_group_name_H-M   'P 1'
#
loop_
_entity.id
_entity.type
_entity.pdbx_description
1 polymer ?
#
loop_
_entity_poly.entity_id
_entity_poly.type
_entity_poly.pdbx_seq_one_letter_code
_entity_poly.pdbx_strand_id
1 'polypeptide(L)'
;MEKHPFFMKQFPENGEVSPLMDGLQQLKYSEEENTPDELAINYKEDGNFNFKYKKYRLAILSYTEGLKTQCKDDNIRAQLYNNRAAAHYMLKNYRSSLNDSKQAMKFQQNYSKALSRAARCSYHIKNYDQCIEFCNKYIAENRPSAEISRLMTSAISEQKQKNRIERLKDKREEIEKRKSEKLEETIKSRNLIIDSNGQKNFETKHLVPQIPQLADHTVKLDAEGKLIWPVVILYPETFQTDFIQNFHEDSRFVDQLEEVLSEPPEWDSGRHYNLFSRSDTTSSGRLNLRKEKDSEVYWGELWDPPSLSHLPFRLCLFAF
;
A
#
# COMPACT_ATOMS: atom_id res chain seq x y z
N MET A 1 3.61 57.74 25.80
CA MET A 1 4.43 57.28 24.66
C MET A 1 4.20 55.81 24.32
N GLU A 2 4.07 54.90 25.29
CA GLU A 2 3.88 53.45 25.03
C GLU A 2 2.59 53.06 24.28
N LYS A 3 1.54 53.91 24.33
CA LYS A 3 0.30 53.72 23.57
C LYS A 3 0.38 54.17 22.10
N HIS A 4 1.50 54.77 21.69
CA HIS A 4 1.68 55.24 20.33
C HIS A 4 2.13 54.06 19.45
N PRO A 5 1.48 53.80 18.30
CA PRO A 5 1.71 52.60 17.49
C PRO A 5 3.17 52.44 17.02
N PHE A 6 3.89 53.55 16.85
CA PHE A 6 5.32 53.53 16.49
C PHE A 6 6.27 53.04 17.60
N PHE A 7 5.82 53.07 18.87
CA PHE A 7 6.63 52.71 20.04
C PHE A 7 6.05 51.52 20.82
N MET A 8 4.97 50.90 20.31
CA MET A 8 4.36 49.72 20.91
C MET A 8 5.26 48.49 20.76
N LYS A 9 5.63 47.88 21.89
CA LYS A 9 6.40 46.62 21.92
C LYS A 9 5.49 45.38 21.90
N GLN A 10 4.22 45.53 22.27
CA GLN A 10 3.22 44.46 22.33
C GLN A 10 1.87 44.97 21.81
N PHE A 11 1.10 44.08 21.20
CA PHE A 11 -0.26 44.40 20.74
C PHE A 11 -1.21 44.51 21.94
N PRO A 12 -2.18 45.45 21.93
CA PRO A 12 -3.17 45.56 22.99
C PRO A 12 -4.05 44.31 23.07
N GLU A 13 -4.23 43.78 24.28
CA GLU A 13 -4.94 42.51 24.55
C GLU A 13 -6.44 42.54 24.23
N ASN A 14 -7.05 43.74 24.20
CA ASN A 14 -8.49 43.92 24.03
C ASN A 14 -8.97 43.91 22.57
N GLY A 15 -8.07 43.71 21.59
CA GLY A 15 -8.42 43.72 20.16
C GLY A 15 -8.84 45.08 19.58
N GLU A 16 -9.00 46.12 20.42
CA GLU A 16 -9.27 47.48 19.98
C GLU A 16 -8.01 48.09 19.33
N VAL A 17 -8.10 48.32 18.03
CA VAL A 17 -7.07 48.98 17.23
C VAL A 17 -7.21 50.49 17.42
N SER A 18 -6.15 51.17 17.86
CA SER A 18 -6.15 52.64 17.99
C SER A 18 -6.51 53.30 16.65
N PRO A 19 -7.30 54.39 16.61
CA PRO A 19 -7.63 55.10 15.37
C PRO A 19 -6.41 55.46 14.50
N LEU A 20 -5.26 55.71 15.15
CA LEU A 20 -4.01 55.99 14.44
C LEU A 20 -3.42 54.74 13.77
N MET A 21 -3.54 53.57 14.40
CA MET A 21 -3.11 52.30 13.83
C MET A 21 -4.01 51.88 12.67
N ASP A 22 -5.31 52.15 12.78
CA ASP A 22 -6.27 51.93 11.70
C ASP A 22 -5.97 52.84 10.49
N GLY A 23 -5.69 54.12 10.73
CA GLY A 23 -5.24 55.04 9.66
C GLY A 23 -3.95 54.59 8.97
N LEU A 24 -2.97 54.08 9.73
CA LEU A 24 -1.74 53.50 9.14
C LEU A 24 -2.02 52.23 8.34
N GLN A 25 -2.96 51.40 8.79
CA GLN A 25 -3.36 50.19 8.08
C GLN A 25 -4.07 50.53 6.77
N GLN A 26 -4.96 51.53 6.77
CA GLN A 26 -5.61 52.04 5.57
C GLN A 26 -4.57 52.59 4.57
N LEU A 27 -3.64 53.42 5.02
CA LEU A 27 -2.60 53.96 4.14
C LEU A 27 -1.75 52.86 3.49
N LYS A 28 -1.50 51.76 4.19
CA LYS A 28 -0.66 50.66 3.70
C LYS A 28 -1.38 49.66 2.80
N TYR A 29 -2.67 49.39 3.04
CA TYR A 29 -3.40 48.30 2.36
C TYR A 29 -4.65 48.74 1.61
N SER A 30 -5.04 50.02 1.67
CA SER A 30 -6.18 50.52 0.90
C SER A 30 -5.91 50.43 -0.60
N GLU A 31 -6.88 49.87 -1.33
CA GLU A 31 -6.88 49.81 -2.80
C GLU A 31 -7.11 51.20 -3.43
N GLU A 32 -7.63 52.17 -2.68
CA GLU A 32 -7.85 53.54 -3.16
C GLU A 32 -6.55 54.35 -3.19
N GLU A 33 -5.64 54.06 -2.25
CA GLU A 33 -4.39 54.82 -2.05
C GLU A 33 -3.17 54.17 -2.69
N ASN A 34 -3.21 52.87 -2.98
CA ASN A 34 -2.07 52.10 -3.47
C ASN A 34 -2.38 51.41 -4.79
N THR A 35 -1.42 51.39 -5.70
CA THR A 35 -1.51 50.56 -6.89
C THR A 35 -1.44 49.07 -6.55
N PRO A 36 -1.97 48.17 -7.41
CA PRO A 36 -1.86 46.72 -7.22
C PRO A 36 -0.43 46.20 -7.03
N ASP A 37 0.54 46.86 -7.68
CA ASP A 37 1.95 46.54 -7.60
C ASP A 37 2.55 46.99 -6.25
N GLU A 38 2.21 48.18 -5.76
CA GLU A 38 2.60 48.67 -4.43
C GLU A 38 2.01 47.82 -3.31
N LEU A 39 0.73 47.44 -3.41
CA LEU A 39 0.09 46.52 -2.47
C LEU A 39 0.83 45.18 -2.42
N ALA A 40 1.18 44.62 -3.58
CA ALA A 40 1.94 43.38 -3.65
C ALA A 40 3.32 43.51 -2.98
N ILE A 41 3.99 44.66 -3.12
CA ILE A 41 5.27 44.95 -2.45
C ILE A 41 5.06 45.04 -0.94
N ASN A 42 4.05 45.76 -0.46
CA ASN A 42 3.74 45.88 0.98
C ASN A 42 3.52 44.50 1.61
N TYR A 43 2.66 43.68 0.99
CA TYR A 43 2.42 42.30 1.44
C TYR A 43 3.66 41.41 1.36
N LYS A 44 4.51 41.59 0.35
CA LYS A 44 5.81 40.88 0.25
C LYS A 44 6.72 41.25 1.42
N GLU A 45 6.79 42.52 1.80
CA GLU A 45 7.60 42.99 2.93
C GLU A 45 7.08 42.43 4.26
N ASP A 46 5.77 42.41 4.47
CA ASP A 46 5.16 41.78 5.65
C ASP A 46 5.43 40.29 5.72
N GLY A 47 5.34 39.60 4.58
CA GLY A 47 5.71 38.20 4.47
C GLY A 47 7.18 37.97 4.83
N ASN A 48 8.08 38.82 4.33
CA ASN A 48 9.52 38.75 4.63
C ASN A 48 9.81 39.01 6.11
N PHE A 49 9.12 39.99 6.71
CA PHE A 49 9.20 40.27 8.14
C PHE A 49 8.76 39.03 8.94
N ASN A 50 7.56 38.50 8.68
CA ASN A 50 7.05 37.31 9.35
C ASN A 50 7.96 36.08 9.15
N PHE A 51 8.54 35.92 7.96
CA PHE A 51 9.48 34.85 7.66
C PHE A 51 10.75 34.97 8.51
N LYS A 52 11.31 36.18 8.65
CA LYS A 52 12.49 36.46 9.49
C LYS A 52 12.25 36.09 10.95
N TYR A 53 11.05 36.33 11.48
CA TYR A 53 10.65 35.93 12.83
C TYR A 53 10.15 34.48 12.93
N LYS A 54 10.40 33.64 11.89
CA LYS A 54 10.00 32.24 11.82
C LYS A 54 8.48 32.00 11.95
N LYS A 55 7.66 33.04 11.76
CA LYS A 55 6.19 32.95 11.74
C LYS A 55 5.72 32.54 10.34
N TYR A 56 6.11 31.34 9.91
CA TYR A 56 5.93 30.90 8.52
C TYR A 56 4.46 30.85 8.07
N ARG A 57 3.52 30.53 8.96
CA ARG A 57 2.08 30.55 8.65
C ARG A 57 1.58 31.95 8.31
N LEU A 58 1.98 32.96 9.08
CA LEU A 58 1.65 34.35 8.79
C LEU A 58 2.35 34.83 7.53
N ALA A 59 3.60 34.42 7.30
CA ALA A 59 4.29 34.74 6.06
C ALA A 59 3.55 34.20 4.82
N ILE A 60 3.05 32.96 4.88
CA ILE A 60 2.25 32.37 3.80
C ILE A 60 0.98 33.19 3.55
N LEU A 61 0.30 33.63 4.61
CA LEU A 61 -0.89 34.46 4.49
C LEU A 61 -0.56 35.78 3.79
N SER A 62 0.45 36.52 4.27
CA SER A 62 0.89 37.78 3.66
C SER A 62 1.27 37.61 2.19
N TYR A 63 2.06 36.59 1.83
CA TYR A 63 2.40 36.34 0.42
C TYR A 63 1.19 35.94 -0.41
N THR A 64 0.19 35.28 0.19
CA THR A 64 -1.04 34.89 -0.52
C THR A 64 -1.92 36.11 -0.77
N GLU A 65 -2.06 37.03 0.19
CA GLU A 65 -2.74 38.31 -0.03
C GLU A 65 -2.01 39.14 -1.11
N GLY A 66 -0.68 39.20 -1.07
CA GLY A 66 0.10 39.86 -2.12
C GLY A 66 -0.07 39.24 -3.51
N LEU A 67 -0.36 37.94 -3.62
CA LEU A 67 -0.68 37.29 -4.90
C LEU A 67 -2.12 37.55 -5.36
N LYS A 68 -3.05 37.88 -4.45
CA LYS A 68 -4.44 38.20 -4.76
C LYS A 68 -4.61 39.62 -5.33
N THR A 69 -3.68 40.53 -5.07
CA THR A 69 -3.72 41.90 -5.63
C THR A 69 -3.57 41.93 -7.15
N GLN A 70 -3.20 40.79 -7.77
CA GLN A 70 -3.03 40.66 -9.24
C GLN A 70 -2.06 41.69 -9.82
N CYS A 71 -0.92 41.88 -9.17
CA CYS A 71 0.14 42.75 -9.68
C CYS A 71 0.56 42.34 -11.10
N LYS A 72 0.87 43.33 -11.95
CA LYS A 72 1.21 43.10 -13.36
C LYS A 72 2.68 42.76 -13.56
N ASP A 73 3.53 43.12 -12.60
CA ASP A 73 4.96 42.82 -12.65
C ASP A 73 5.23 41.34 -12.34
N ASP A 74 5.62 40.60 -13.38
CA ASP A 74 5.98 39.19 -13.28
C ASP A 74 7.17 38.92 -12.35
N ASN A 75 8.09 39.87 -12.16
CA ASN A 75 9.19 39.73 -11.21
C ASN A 75 8.69 39.72 -9.76
N ILE A 76 7.77 40.62 -9.42
CA ILE A 76 7.13 40.65 -8.09
C ILE A 76 6.36 39.36 -7.85
N ARG A 77 5.61 38.88 -8.85
CA ARG A 77 4.88 37.59 -8.78
C ARG A 77 5.84 36.42 -8.56
N ALA A 78 6.92 36.35 -9.33
CA ALA A 78 7.94 35.32 -9.19
C ALA A 78 8.53 35.30 -7.77
N GLN A 79 8.86 36.48 -7.22
CA GLN A 79 9.36 36.63 -5.85
C GLN A 79 8.35 36.18 -4.80
N LEU A 80 7.09 36.59 -4.91
CA LEU A 80 6.01 36.20 -4.00
C LEU A 80 5.82 34.69 -3.98
N TYR A 81 5.73 34.04 -5.15
CA TYR A 81 5.65 32.58 -5.24
C TYR A 81 6.89 31.90 -4.65
N ASN A 82 8.09 32.38 -4.96
CA ASN A 82 9.33 31.80 -4.44
C ASN A 82 9.45 31.94 -2.90
N ASN A 83 9.00 33.05 -2.35
CA ASN A 83 9.05 33.30 -0.91
C ASN A 83 7.96 32.51 -0.17
N ARG A 84 6.75 32.40 -0.75
CA ARG A 84 5.70 31.50 -0.25
C ARG A 84 6.14 30.05 -0.28
N ALA A 85 6.81 29.62 -1.36
CA ALA A 85 7.43 28.31 -1.45
C ALA A 85 8.45 28.09 -0.31
N ALA A 86 9.31 29.07 -0.03
CA ALA A 86 10.25 29.00 1.09
C ALA A 86 9.52 28.80 2.44
N ALA A 87 8.44 29.53 2.68
CA ALA A 87 7.66 29.39 3.90
C ALA A 87 6.97 28.01 4.00
N HIS A 88 6.41 27.50 2.90
CA HIS A 88 5.90 26.13 2.84
C HIS A 88 6.98 25.08 3.08
N TYR A 89 8.19 25.27 2.52
CA TYR A 89 9.32 24.38 2.75
C TYR A 89 9.72 24.31 4.21
N MET A 90 9.78 25.44 4.91
CA MET A 90 10.08 25.49 6.35
C MET A 90 9.02 24.77 7.19
N LEU A 91 7.76 24.76 6.73
CA LEU A 91 6.67 23.99 7.34
C LEU A 91 6.61 22.51 6.89
N LYS A 92 7.58 22.05 6.09
CA LYS A 92 7.61 20.70 5.47
C LYS A 92 6.41 20.40 4.55
N ASN A 93 5.74 21.43 4.06
CA ASN A 93 4.67 21.34 3.08
C ASN A 93 5.26 21.21 1.67
N TYR A 94 5.98 20.11 1.40
CA TYR A 94 6.81 19.96 0.20
C TYR A 94 6.01 20.04 -1.10
N ARG A 95 4.79 19.49 -1.16
CA ARG A 95 3.94 19.54 -2.36
C ARG A 95 3.52 20.97 -2.71
N SER A 96 3.06 21.73 -1.71
CA SER A 96 2.72 23.15 -1.89
C SER A 96 3.93 23.98 -2.28
N SER A 97 5.07 23.77 -1.61
CA SER A 97 6.34 24.43 -1.95
C SER A 97 6.80 24.12 -3.38
N LEU A 98 6.63 22.87 -3.84
CA LEU A 98 6.96 22.49 -5.21
C LEU A 98 6.06 23.19 -6.22
N ASN A 99 4.75 23.23 -5.97
CA ASN A 99 3.80 23.92 -6.84
C ASN A 99 4.12 25.41 -6.95
N ASP A 100 4.36 26.07 -5.82
CA ASP A 100 4.73 27.50 -5.80
C ASP A 100 6.06 27.75 -6.50
N SER A 101 7.06 26.87 -6.30
CA SER A 101 8.34 26.98 -7.02
C SER A 101 8.14 26.82 -8.54
N LYS A 102 7.25 25.92 -8.98
CA LYS A 102 6.88 25.76 -10.40
C LYS A 102 6.18 27.00 -10.95
N GLN A 103 5.29 27.63 -10.19
CA GLN A 103 4.65 28.88 -10.63
C GLN A 103 5.67 30.02 -10.72
N ALA A 104 6.59 30.14 -9.75
CA ALA A 104 7.67 31.14 -9.81
C ALA A 104 8.51 30.99 -11.09
N MET A 105 8.80 29.75 -11.52
CA MET A 105 9.52 29.47 -12.75
C MET A 105 8.74 29.80 -14.04
N LYS A 106 7.41 29.91 -13.99
CA LYS A 106 6.63 30.36 -15.16
C LYS A 106 6.79 31.85 -15.42
N PHE A 107 6.92 32.64 -14.36
CA PHE A 107 7.13 34.09 -14.45
C PHE A 107 8.61 34.42 -14.69
N GLN A 108 9.50 33.70 -14.03
CA GLN A 108 10.94 33.86 -14.20
C GLN A 108 11.60 32.51 -14.48
N GLN A 109 11.85 32.23 -15.76
CA GLN A 109 12.35 30.93 -16.22
C GLN A 109 13.66 30.51 -15.53
N ASN A 110 14.61 31.45 -15.40
CA ASN A 110 15.95 31.18 -14.85
C ASN A 110 16.05 31.48 -13.34
N TYR A 111 15.01 31.18 -12.57
CA TYR A 111 15.00 31.50 -11.15
C TYR A 111 15.71 30.42 -10.32
N SER A 112 17.01 30.60 -10.12
CA SER A 112 17.90 29.65 -9.41
C SER A 112 17.42 29.24 -8.01
N LYS A 113 16.87 30.18 -7.23
CA LYS A 113 16.30 29.90 -5.89
C LYS A 113 15.05 29.01 -5.98
N ALA A 114 14.21 29.20 -6.99
CA ALA A 114 13.04 28.35 -7.21
C ALA A 114 13.44 26.95 -7.71
N LEU A 115 14.39 26.86 -8.64
CA LEU A 115 14.93 25.59 -9.14
C LEU A 115 15.53 24.73 -8.02
N SER A 116 16.44 25.30 -7.22
CA SER A 116 17.06 24.61 -6.09
C SER A 116 16.03 24.14 -5.05
N ARG A 117 15.01 24.95 -4.76
CA ARG A 117 13.93 24.56 -3.84
C ARG A 117 13.04 23.47 -4.44
N ALA A 118 12.72 23.56 -5.73
CA ALA A 118 11.94 22.54 -6.44
C ALA A 118 12.64 21.18 -6.43
N ALA A 119 13.97 21.16 -6.65
CA ALA A 119 14.78 19.95 -6.54
C ALA A 119 14.70 19.34 -5.13
N ARG A 120 14.97 20.14 -4.08
CA ARG A 120 14.89 19.70 -2.68
C ARG A 120 13.49 19.18 -2.32
N CYS A 121 12.42 19.87 -2.75
CA CYS A 121 11.06 19.40 -2.52
C CYS A 121 10.76 18.08 -3.22
N SER A 122 11.19 17.93 -4.47
CA SER A 122 10.97 16.72 -5.27
C SER A 122 11.65 15.51 -4.64
N TYR A 123 12.86 15.70 -4.11
CA TYR A 123 13.56 14.69 -3.32
C TYR A 123 12.76 14.26 -2.09
N HIS A 124 12.25 15.20 -1.29
CA HIS A 124 11.44 14.87 -0.11
C HIS A 124 10.10 14.18 -0.44
N ILE A 125 9.51 14.45 -1.61
CA ILE A 125 8.29 13.78 -2.08
C ILE A 125 8.60 12.39 -2.68
N LYS A 126 9.88 11.99 -2.74
CA LYS A 126 10.36 10.75 -3.41
C LYS A 126 10.05 10.73 -4.91
N ASN A 127 9.93 11.89 -5.54
CA ASN A 127 9.85 12.05 -6.98
C ASN A 127 11.26 12.36 -7.51
N TYR A 128 12.07 11.31 -7.63
CA TYR A 128 13.47 11.43 -7.99
C TYR A 128 13.69 11.87 -9.44
N ASP A 129 12.79 11.51 -10.37
CA ASP A 129 12.85 11.94 -11.77
C ASP A 129 12.80 13.47 -11.89
N GLN A 130 11.79 14.09 -11.25
CA GLN A 130 11.68 15.55 -11.24
C GLN A 130 12.84 16.21 -10.48
N CYS A 131 13.33 15.58 -9.40
CA CYS A 131 14.50 16.09 -8.68
C CYS A 131 15.72 16.18 -9.60
N ILE A 132 16.01 15.12 -10.35
CA ILE A 132 17.15 15.05 -11.27
C ILE A 132 17.00 16.08 -12.38
N GLU A 133 15.80 16.23 -12.95
CA GLU A 133 15.51 17.24 -13.97
C GLU A 133 15.78 18.66 -13.47
N PHE A 134 15.30 19.02 -12.27
CA PHE A 134 15.54 20.34 -11.68
C PHE A 134 17.01 20.56 -11.31
N CYS A 135 17.72 19.54 -10.83
CA CYS A 135 19.16 19.63 -10.58
C CYS A 135 19.93 19.89 -11.88
N ASN A 136 19.60 19.19 -12.97
CA ASN A 136 20.23 19.39 -14.27
C ASN A 136 19.99 20.80 -14.82
N LYS A 137 18.75 21.29 -14.75
CA LYS A 137 18.41 22.67 -15.14
C LYS A 137 19.18 23.69 -14.31
N TYR A 138 19.24 23.50 -12.99
CA TYR A 138 20.00 24.37 -12.10
C TYR A 138 21.50 24.44 -12.49
N ILE A 139 22.12 23.29 -12.77
CA ILE A 139 23.54 23.18 -13.12
C ILE A 139 23.83 23.79 -14.51
N ALA A 140 22.89 23.68 -15.46
CA ALA A 140 23.05 24.26 -16.79
C ALA A 140 23.07 25.79 -16.76
N GLU A 141 22.27 26.41 -15.88
CA GLU A 141 22.08 27.86 -15.84
C GLU A 141 22.93 28.59 -14.78
N ASN A 142 23.43 27.87 -13.77
CA ASN A 142 24.12 28.47 -12.62
C ASN A 142 25.50 27.85 -12.39
N ARG A 143 26.34 28.56 -11.62
CA ARG A 143 27.60 27.99 -11.13
C ARG A 143 27.30 26.69 -10.36
N PRO A 144 28.02 25.59 -10.64
CA PRO A 144 27.78 24.32 -9.98
C PRO A 144 27.89 24.48 -8.46
N SER A 145 26.82 24.06 -7.77
CA SER A 145 26.75 24.02 -6.31
C SER A 145 26.98 22.59 -5.86
N ALA A 146 27.97 22.39 -4.97
CA ALA A 146 28.26 21.08 -4.39
C ALA A 146 27.03 20.46 -3.71
N GLU A 147 26.13 21.28 -3.16
CA GLU A 147 24.91 20.80 -2.51
C GLU A 147 23.93 20.18 -3.51
N ILE A 148 23.72 20.82 -4.67
CA ILE A 148 22.81 20.32 -5.72
C ILE A 148 23.38 19.06 -6.36
N SER A 149 24.70 18.99 -6.59
CA SER A 149 25.34 17.78 -7.07
C SER A 149 25.20 16.61 -6.09
N ARG A 150 25.36 16.86 -4.78
CA ARG A 150 25.11 15.83 -3.75
C ARG A 150 23.65 15.36 -3.75
N LEU A 151 22.70 16.30 -3.81
CA LEU A 151 21.27 16.00 -3.87
C LEU A 151 20.94 15.13 -5.09
N MET A 152 21.51 15.46 -6.25
CA MET A 152 21.33 14.68 -7.48
C MET A 152 21.89 13.26 -7.36
N THR A 153 23.11 13.10 -6.82
CA THR A 153 23.70 11.77 -6.59
C THR A 153 22.84 10.93 -5.63
N SER A 154 22.36 11.53 -4.54
CA SER A 154 21.43 10.87 -3.60
C SER A 154 20.12 10.47 -4.29
N ALA A 155 19.53 11.36 -5.09
CA ALA A 155 18.30 11.07 -5.84
C ALA A 155 18.48 9.92 -6.84
N ILE A 156 19.59 9.88 -7.58
CA ILE A 156 19.91 8.80 -8.53
C ILE A 156 20.08 7.46 -7.78
N SER A 157 20.77 7.46 -6.64
CA SER A 157 20.96 6.26 -5.82
C SER A 157 19.63 5.71 -5.32
N GLU A 158 18.79 6.56 -4.74
CA GLU A 158 17.47 6.17 -4.23
C GLU A 158 16.52 5.73 -5.34
N GLN A 159 16.56 6.38 -6.50
CA GLN A 159 15.80 5.96 -7.67
C GLN A 159 16.18 4.55 -8.12
N LYS A 160 17.48 4.25 -8.20
CA LYS A 160 17.96 2.90 -8.55
C LYS A 160 17.47 1.86 -7.55
N GLN A 161 17.49 2.19 -6.25
CA GLN A 161 17.01 1.29 -5.21
C GLN A 161 15.50 1.07 -5.31
N LYS A 162 14.72 2.12 -5.55
CA LYS A 162 13.26 2.03 -5.77
C LYS A 162 12.95 1.12 -6.96
N ASN A 163 13.60 1.36 -8.11
CA ASN A 163 13.38 0.57 -9.33
C ASN A 163 13.81 -0.89 -9.14
N ARG A 164 14.85 -1.15 -8.34
CA ARG A 164 15.26 -2.52 -8.00
C ARG A 164 14.19 -3.23 -7.18
N ILE A 165 13.64 -2.57 -6.16
CA ILE A 165 12.58 -3.14 -5.31
C ILE A 165 11.32 -3.43 -6.14
N GLU A 166 10.93 -2.50 -7.01
CA GLU A 166 9.79 -2.65 -7.92
C GLU A 166 9.97 -3.86 -8.85
N ARG A 167 11.13 -3.99 -9.52
CA ARG A 167 11.44 -5.17 -10.35
C ARG A 167 11.40 -6.49 -9.59
N LEU A 168 11.83 -6.52 -8.33
CA LEU A 168 11.77 -7.74 -7.51
C LEU A 168 10.32 -8.09 -7.15
N LYS A 169 9.49 -7.08 -6.86
CA LYS A 169 8.07 -7.25 -6.60
C LYS A 169 7.35 -7.78 -7.84
N ASP A 170 7.56 -7.17 -9.01
CA ASP A 170 6.96 -7.59 -10.28
C ASP A 170 7.32 -9.03 -10.63
N LYS A 171 8.60 -9.41 -10.46
CA LYS A 171 9.05 -10.80 -10.66
C LYS A 171 8.37 -11.78 -9.71
N ARG A 172 8.17 -11.40 -8.44
CA ARG A 172 7.49 -12.25 -7.46
C ARG A 172 6.02 -12.43 -7.83
N GLU A 173 5.35 -11.35 -8.21
CA GLU A 173 3.95 -11.37 -8.67
C GLU A 173 3.80 -12.20 -9.95
N GLU A 174 4.74 -12.10 -10.90
CA GLU A 174 4.74 -12.92 -12.11
C GLU A 174 4.94 -14.42 -11.81
N ILE A 175 5.86 -14.77 -10.91
CA ILE A 175 6.06 -16.16 -10.47
C ILE A 175 4.78 -16.70 -9.81
N GLU A 176 4.17 -15.92 -8.93
CA GLU A 176 2.94 -16.33 -8.23
C GLU A 176 1.78 -16.50 -9.22
N LYS A 177 1.62 -15.57 -10.16
CA LYS A 177 0.64 -15.66 -11.24
C LYS A 177 0.86 -16.93 -12.08
N ARG A 178 2.08 -17.21 -12.52
CA ARG A 178 2.40 -18.43 -13.29
C ARG A 178 2.13 -19.70 -12.49
N LYS A 179 2.38 -19.72 -11.18
CA LYS A 179 2.03 -20.85 -10.31
C LYS A 179 0.53 -21.04 -10.23
N SER A 180 -0.22 -19.96 -10.05
CA SER A 180 -1.68 -19.99 -9.99
C SER A 180 -2.32 -20.48 -11.29
N GLU A 181 -1.82 -20.02 -12.45
CA GLU A 181 -2.29 -20.45 -13.78
C GLU A 181 -2.04 -21.95 -14.01
N LYS A 182 -0.85 -22.44 -13.67
CA LYS A 182 -0.52 -23.88 -13.75
C LYS A 182 -1.41 -24.73 -12.84
N LEU A 183 -1.66 -24.24 -11.62
CA LEU A 183 -2.54 -24.93 -10.68
C LEU A 183 -3.96 -25.04 -11.25
N GLU A 184 -4.51 -23.94 -11.77
CA GLU A 184 -5.84 -23.94 -12.40
C GLU A 184 -5.92 -24.87 -13.63
N GLU A 185 -4.91 -24.85 -14.50
CA GLU A 185 -4.84 -25.75 -15.66
C GLU A 185 -4.81 -27.22 -15.23
N THR A 186 -4.06 -27.52 -14.18
CA THR A 186 -3.92 -28.88 -13.65
C THR A 186 -5.22 -29.38 -13.04
N ILE A 187 -5.91 -28.54 -12.26
CA ILE A 187 -7.22 -28.85 -11.68
C ILE A 187 -8.28 -29.07 -12.78
N LYS A 188 -8.30 -28.20 -13.80
CA LYS A 188 -9.23 -28.31 -14.94
C LYS A 188 -8.98 -29.59 -15.74
N SER A 189 -7.73 -29.94 -16.03
CA SER A 189 -7.40 -31.15 -16.79
C SER A 189 -7.73 -32.45 -16.05
N ARG A 190 -7.70 -32.42 -14.71
CA ARG A 190 -8.11 -33.55 -13.85
C ARG A 190 -9.63 -33.64 -13.63
N ASN A 191 -10.43 -32.78 -14.28
CA ASN A 191 -11.89 -32.72 -14.15
C ASN A 191 -12.37 -32.66 -12.70
N LEU A 192 -11.62 -32.00 -11.82
CA LEU A 192 -11.98 -31.88 -10.41
C LEU A 192 -13.12 -30.87 -10.27
N ILE A 193 -14.20 -31.29 -9.62
CA ILE A 193 -15.35 -30.45 -9.34
C ILE A 193 -15.09 -29.75 -8.01
N ILE A 194 -14.63 -28.50 -8.08
CA ILE A 194 -14.56 -27.62 -6.91
C ILE A 194 -15.85 -26.81 -6.92
N ASP A 195 -16.79 -27.18 -6.06
CA ASP A 195 -17.95 -26.32 -5.83
C ASP A 195 -17.48 -25.11 -5.01
N SER A 196 -17.94 -23.95 -5.43
CA SER A 196 -17.60 -22.68 -4.80
C SER A 196 -18.90 -21.92 -4.73
N ASN A 197 -19.80 -22.43 -3.89
CA ASN A 197 -21.15 -21.90 -3.69
C ASN A 197 -21.87 -21.58 -5.01
N GLY A 198 -21.81 -22.49 -5.99
CA GLY A 198 -22.50 -22.34 -7.28
C GLY A 198 -21.80 -21.48 -8.34
N GLN A 199 -20.55 -21.04 -8.13
CA GLN A 199 -19.76 -20.39 -9.19
C GLN A 199 -19.10 -21.45 -10.10
N LYS A 200 -19.37 -21.36 -11.41
CA LYS A 200 -18.79 -22.26 -12.43
C LYS A 200 -17.30 -21.99 -12.72
N ASN A 201 -16.79 -20.84 -12.26
CA ASN A 201 -15.42 -20.41 -12.48
C ASN A 201 -14.70 -20.39 -11.13
N PHE A 202 -13.88 -21.42 -10.91
CA PHE A 202 -13.01 -21.53 -9.76
C PHE A 202 -11.79 -20.60 -9.93
N GLU A 203 -11.45 -19.83 -8.89
CA GLU A 203 -10.20 -19.04 -8.78
C GLU A 203 -9.34 -19.58 -7.63
N THR A 204 -8.02 -19.56 -7.78
CA THR A 204 -7.06 -20.06 -6.76
C THR A 204 -7.24 -19.53 -5.33
N LYS A 205 -7.81 -18.33 -5.17
CA LYS A 205 -8.17 -17.74 -3.87
C LYS A 205 -9.23 -18.54 -3.09
N HIS A 206 -9.95 -19.44 -3.74
CA HIS A 206 -10.98 -20.29 -3.11
C HIS A 206 -10.42 -21.59 -2.52
N LEU A 207 -9.17 -21.98 -2.83
CA LEU A 207 -8.49 -23.18 -2.27
C LEU A 207 -7.79 -22.91 -0.94
N VAL A 208 -8.17 -21.84 -0.25
CA VAL A 208 -7.60 -21.51 1.05
C VAL A 208 -8.50 -22.16 2.10
N PRO A 209 -7.97 -23.09 2.93
CA PRO A 209 -8.75 -23.68 4.00
C PRO A 209 -9.27 -22.59 4.93
N GLN A 210 -10.57 -22.60 5.22
CA GLN A 210 -11.17 -21.66 6.17
C GLN A 210 -10.91 -22.04 7.64
N ILE A 211 -10.15 -23.10 7.86
CA ILE A 211 -9.84 -23.64 9.17
C ILE A 211 -8.48 -23.08 9.61
N PRO A 212 -8.38 -22.41 10.78
CA PRO A 212 -7.14 -21.79 11.25
C PRO A 212 -5.94 -22.74 11.27
N GLN A 213 -6.15 -24.00 11.63
CA GLN A 213 -5.12 -25.05 11.69
C GLN A 213 -4.53 -25.40 10.31
N LEU A 214 -5.23 -25.10 9.22
CA LEU A 214 -4.82 -25.36 7.84
C LEU A 214 -4.63 -24.07 7.02
N ALA A 215 -4.75 -22.89 7.62
CA ALA A 215 -4.71 -21.62 6.90
C ALA A 215 -3.42 -21.40 6.09
N ASP A 216 -2.29 -21.93 6.57
CA ASP A 216 -0.99 -21.86 5.91
C ASP A 216 -0.76 -22.97 4.86
N HIS A 217 -1.66 -23.95 4.81
CA HIS A 217 -1.55 -25.15 3.97
C HIS A 217 -2.57 -25.08 2.83
N THR A 218 -2.20 -24.41 1.75
CA THR A 218 -3.03 -24.29 0.53
C THR A 218 -2.72 -25.41 -0.47
N VAL A 219 -3.67 -25.66 -1.36
CA VAL A 219 -3.48 -26.59 -2.47
C VAL A 219 -2.32 -26.12 -3.35
N LYS A 220 -1.35 -27.00 -3.59
CA LYS A 220 -0.12 -26.69 -4.32
C LYS A 220 0.27 -27.83 -5.24
N LEU A 221 1.17 -27.52 -6.19
CA LEU A 221 1.80 -28.51 -7.05
C LEU A 221 3.20 -28.84 -6.53
N ASP A 222 3.54 -30.12 -6.57
CA ASP A 222 4.91 -30.61 -6.36
C ASP A 222 5.80 -30.39 -7.60
N ALA A 223 7.09 -30.69 -7.50
CA ALA A 223 8.08 -30.58 -8.58
C ALA A 223 7.68 -31.37 -9.84
N GLU A 224 6.97 -32.49 -9.69
CA GLU A 224 6.47 -33.35 -10.76
C GLU A 224 5.10 -32.93 -11.31
N GLY A 225 4.52 -31.81 -10.84
CA GLY A 225 3.19 -31.33 -11.28
C GLY A 225 2.02 -32.09 -10.66
N LYS A 226 2.26 -32.73 -9.52
CA LYS A 226 1.25 -33.49 -8.77
C LYS A 226 0.59 -32.63 -7.71
N LEU A 227 -0.72 -32.79 -7.51
CA LEU A 227 -1.45 -31.99 -6.52
C LEU A 227 -1.17 -32.49 -5.10
N ILE A 228 -0.98 -31.53 -4.21
CA ILE A 228 -0.90 -31.72 -2.77
C ILE A 228 -2.08 -30.97 -2.16
N TRP A 229 -2.93 -31.70 -1.45
CA TRP A 229 -4.17 -31.21 -0.86
C TRP A 229 -4.05 -31.10 0.65
N PRO A 230 -4.54 -30.02 1.27
CA PRO A 230 -4.95 -30.07 2.67
C PRO A 230 -6.25 -30.88 2.77
N VAL A 231 -6.31 -31.84 3.69
CA VAL A 231 -7.49 -32.71 3.88
C VAL A 231 -7.94 -32.63 5.33
N VAL A 232 -9.25 -32.51 5.50
CA VAL A 232 -9.91 -32.61 6.81
C VAL A 232 -10.60 -33.96 6.89
N ILE A 233 -10.32 -34.68 7.98
CA ILE A 233 -11.02 -35.90 8.36
C ILE A 233 -12.04 -35.53 9.43
N LEU A 234 -13.32 -35.76 9.16
CA LEU A 234 -14.38 -35.58 10.16
C LEU A 234 -14.84 -36.94 10.70
N TYR A 235 -15.02 -37.00 12.01
CA TYR A 235 -15.60 -38.13 12.75
C TYR A 235 -17.02 -37.75 13.20
N PRO A 236 -18.09 -38.07 12.44
CA PRO A 236 -19.41 -37.51 12.68
C PRO A 236 -20.06 -37.94 14.00
N GLU A 237 -19.73 -39.14 14.49
CA GLU A 237 -20.30 -39.69 15.72
C GLU A 237 -19.76 -38.99 16.97
N THR A 238 -18.48 -38.57 16.92
CA THR A 238 -17.78 -37.95 18.05
C THR A 238 -17.57 -36.45 17.86
N PHE A 239 -17.96 -35.92 16.70
CA PHE A 239 -17.74 -34.54 16.26
C PHE A 239 -16.28 -34.09 16.36
N GLN A 240 -15.34 -35.03 16.23
CA GLN A 240 -13.91 -34.75 16.21
C GLN A 240 -13.40 -34.51 14.79
N THR A 241 -12.26 -33.85 14.68
CA THR A 241 -11.64 -33.53 13.39
C THR A 241 -10.14 -33.74 13.44
N ASP A 242 -9.60 -34.40 12.42
CA ASP A 242 -8.16 -34.49 12.19
C ASP A 242 -7.78 -33.83 10.85
N PHE A 243 -6.51 -33.47 10.73
CA PHE A 243 -6.01 -32.68 9.60
C PHE A 243 -4.78 -33.34 8.98
N ILE A 244 -4.82 -33.51 7.66
CA ILE A 244 -3.64 -33.86 6.87
C ILE A 244 -3.22 -32.61 6.10
N GLN A 245 -2.07 -32.05 6.45
CA GLN A 245 -1.59 -30.79 5.89
C GLN A 245 -1.11 -30.92 4.42
N ASN A 246 -0.55 -32.07 4.05
CA ASN A 246 0.04 -32.29 2.73
C ASN A 246 -0.31 -33.70 2.21
N PHE A 247 -1.52 -33.86 1.69
CA PHE A 247 -1.98 -35.10 1.07
C PHE A 247 -1.60 -35.12 -0.42
N HIS A 248 -0.62 -35.94 -0.79
CA HIS A 248 -0.17 -36.07 -2.17
C HIS A 248 -1.15 -36.94 -3.00
N GLU A 249 -1.46 -36.56 -4.24
CA GLU A 249 -2.51 -37.22 -5.05
C GLU A 249 -2.26 -38.69 -5.38
N ASP A 250 -1.00 -39.14 -5.42
CA ASP A 250 -0.65 -40.55 -5.63
C ASP A 250 -0.65 -41.38 -4.34
N SER A 251 -0.70 -40.75 -3.18
CA SER A 251 -0.73 -41.45 -1.90
C SER A 251 -2.07 -42.13 -1.73
N ARG A 252 -2.04 -43.37 -1.21
CA ARG A 252 -3.28 -44.05 -0.88
C ARG A 252 -3.82 -43.46 0.41
N PHE A 253 -5.14 -43.36 0.44
CA PHE A 253 -5.84 -42.83 1.60
C PHE A 253 -5.68 -43.73 2.84
N VAL A 254 -5.66 -45.06 2.63
CA VAL A 254 -5.46 -46.05 3.70
C VAL A 254 -4.12 -45.85 4.41
N ASP A 255 -3.03 -45.68 3.64
CA ASP A 255 -1.69 -45.48 4.20
C ASP A 255 -1.63 -44.23 5.10
N GLN A 256 -2.36 -43.16 4.74
CA GLN A 256 -2.44 -41.93 5.53
C GLN A 256 -3.34 -42.09 6.77
N LEU A 257 -4.45 -42.83 6.65
CA LEU A 257 -5.30 -43.16 7.80
C LEU A 257 -4.59 -44.08 8.81
N GLU A 258 -3.77 -45.01 8.34
CA GLU A 258 -2.95 -45.86 9.22
C GLU A 258 -1.98 -45.03 10.05
N GLU A 259 -1.41 -43.97 9.48
CA GLU A 259 -0.55 -43.04 10.21
C GLU A 259 -1.35 -42.21 11.22
N VAL A 260 -2.48 -41.62 10.81
CA VAL A 260 -3.35 -40.81 11.68
C VAL A 260 -3.92 -41.64 12.84
N LEU A 261 -4.29 -42.89 12.58
CA LEU A 261 -4.86 -43.82 13.56
C LEU A 261 -3.83 -44.81 14.13
N SER A 262 -2.54 -44.52 13.97
CA SER A 262 -1.46 -45.37 14.48
C SER A 262 -1.50 -45.47 16.00
N GLU A 263 -1.83 -44.35 16.66
CA GLU A 263 -2.19 -44.29 18.07
C GLU A 263 -3.71 -44.12 18.18
N PRO A 264 -4.41 -44.95 18.98
CA PRO A 264 -5.85 -44.81 19.16
C PRO A 264 -6.13 -43.43 19.78
N PRO A 265 -7.01 -42.61 19.17
CA PRO A 265 -7.33 -41.31 19.71
C PRO A 265 -7.87 -41.40 21.14
N GLU A 266 -7.52 -40.43 22.01
CA GLU A 266 -7.93 -40.45 23.43
C GLU A 266 -9.46 -40.51 23.62
N TRP A 267 -10.20 -39.97 22.65
CA TRP A 267 -11.66 -39.97 22.62
C TRP A 267 -12.28 -41.29 22.13
N ASP A 268 -11.51 -42.18 21.50
CA ASP A 268 -11.96 -43.50 21.05
C ASP A 268 -11.72 -44.59 22.12
N SER A 269 -12.42 -44.47 23.24
CA SER A 269 -12.32 -45.44 24.34
C SER A 269 -12.76 -46.86 23.96
N GLY A 270 -13.56 -47.01 22.89
CA GLY A 270 -14.07 -48.29 22.40
C GLY A 270 -13.20 -48.96 21.33
N ARG A 271 -12.11 -48.30 20.89
CA ARG A 271 -11.25 -48.75 19.77
C ARG A 271 -12.04 -49.06 18.50
N HIS A 272 -13.03 -48.23 18.24
CA HIS A 272 -13.93 -48.34 17.12
C HIS A 272 -13.22 -48.02 15.79
N TYR A 273 -12.13 -47.24 15.82
CA TYR A 273 -11.36 -46.83 14.64
C TYR A 273 -10.06 -47.65 14.49
N ASN A 274 -10.18 -48.96 14.22
CA ASN A 274 -9.03 -49.85 14.00
C ASN A 274 -9.02 -50.47 12.59
N LEU A 275 -7.98 -50.15 11.80
CA LEU A 275 -7.82 -50.57 10.41
C LEU A 275 -7.39 -52.04 10.24
N PHE A 276 -6.80 -52.67 11.27
CA PHE A 276 -6.22 -54.01 11.17
C PHE A 276 -7.17 -55.16 11.58
N SER A 277 -8.47 -54.89 11.73
CA SER A 277 -9.41 -55.90 12.24
C SER A 277 -9.87 -56.97 11.24
N ARG A 278 -9.40 -56.98 9.98
CA ARG A 278 -9.58 -58.14 9.08
C ARG A 278 -8.54 -58.24 7.95
N SER A 279 -7.99 -59.43 7.78
CA SER A 279 -7.16 -59.83 6.65
C SER A 279 -7.97 -59.82 5.36
N ASP A 280 -7.76 -58.84 4.49
CA ASP A 280 -7.89 -59.01 3.04
C ASP A 280 -7.10 -57.92 2.31
N THR A 281 -5.87 -58.27 1.93
CA THR A 281 -5.01 -57.52 1.03
C THR A 281 -5.52 -57.64 -0.41
N THR A 282 -6.26 -56.66 -0.93
CA THR A 282 -6.17 -56.15 -2.31
C THR A 282 -7.33 -55.20 -2.66
N SER A 283 -7.08 -53.90 -2.72
CA SER A 283 -7.89 -53.01 -3.58
C SER A 283 -7.21 -51.66 -3.76
N SER A 284 -6.79 -51.39 -5.00
CA SER A 284 -6.29 -50.12 -5.49
C SER A 284 -7.45 -49.12 -5.68
N GLY A 285 -7.68 -48.24 -4.72
CA GLY A 285 -8.61 -47.12 -4.87
C GLY A 285 -7.89 -45.86 -5.35
N ARG A 286 -8.32 -45.28 -6.47
CA ARG A 286 -7.98 -43.89 -6.87
C ARG A 286 -9.17 -42.99 -6.59
N LEU A 287 -8.88 -41.76 -6.17
CA LEU A 287 -9.86 -40.73 -5.82
C LEU A 287 -10.71 -40.32 -7.04
N ASN A 288 -12.04 -40.34 -6.92
CA ASN A 288 -12.97 -39.68 -7.84
C ASN A 288 -13.96 -38.83 -7.02
N LEU A 289 -13.95 -37.52 -7.23
CA LEU A 289 -14.81 -36.56 -6.51
C LEU A 289 -16.23 -36.57 -7.11
N ARG A 290 -17.30 -36.74 -6.30
CA ARG A 290 -18.69 -36.65 -6.78
C ARG A 290 -19.63 -36.02 -5.74
N LYS A 291 -20.46 -35.05 -6.18
CA LYS A 291 -21.37 -34.27 -5.33
C LYS A 291 -22.72 -34.97 -5.07
N GLU A 292 -23.17 -35.00 -3.81
CA GLU A 292 -24.54 -35.40 -3.43
C GLU A 292 -25.50 -34.19 -3.50
N LYS A 293 -26.75 -34.41 -3.91
CA LYS A 293 -27.62 -33.36 -4.49
C LYS A 293 -28.10 -32.27 -3.51
N ASP A 294 -28.04 -32.46 -2.19
CA ASP A 294 -28.69 -31.57 -1.22
C ASP A 294 -27.80 -31.18 0.01
N SER A 295 -26.47 -31.27 -0.10
CA SER A 295 -25.56 -30.86 0.99
C SER A 295 -24.50 -29.85 0.54
N GLU A 296 -24.17 -28.88 1.41
CA GLU A 296 -22.98 -27.99 1.30
C GLU A 296 -21.66 -28.75 1.53
N VAL A 297 -21.71 -30.08 1.43
CA VAL A 297 -20.67 -31.04 1.81
C VAL A 297 -20.18 -31.79 0.57
N TYR A 298 -18.86 -31.83 0.40
CA TYR A 298 -18.18 -32.54 -0.68
C TYR A 298 -17.98 -33.99 -0.27
N TRP A 299 -18.42 -34.90 -1.12
CA TRP A 299 -18.21 -36.33 -0.93
C TRP A 299 -17.17 -36.83 -1.94
N GLY A 300 -16.09 -37.43 -1.43
CA GLY A 300 -15.34 -38.40 -2.20
C GLY A 300 -16.01 -39.76 -1.99
N GLU A 301 -16.80 -40.24 -2.94
CA GLU A 301 -17.29 -41.62 -2.88
C GLU A 301 -16.13 -42.57 -3.25
N LEU A 302 -15.76 -43.42 -2.28
CA LEU A 302 -15.04 -44.66 -2.56
C LEU A 302 -15.89 -45.46 -3.55
N TRP A 303 -15.32 -45.94 -4.66
CA TRP A 303 -15.88 -47.15 -5.26
C TRP A 303 -15.67 -48.23 -4.20
N ASP A 304 -16.74 -48.64 -3.52
CA ASP A 304 -16.77 -49.73 -2.54
C ASP A 304 -15.89 -50.88 -3.04
N PRO A 305 -14.71 -51.15 -2.43
CA PRO A 305 -14.24 -52.52 -2.44
C PRO A 305 -15.17 -53.27 -1.47
N PRO A 306 -15.67 -54.46 -1.84
CA PRO A 306 -16.57 -55.26 -1.00
C PRO A 306 -16.08 -55.50 0.45
N SER A 307 -14.80 -55.26 0.72
CA SER A 307 -14.10 -55.45 1.98
C SER A 307 -14.24 -54.32 3.02
N LEU A 308 -14.75 -53.13 2.67
CA LEU A 308 -14.93 -52.02 3.64
C LEU A 308 -16.38 -51.85 4.14
N SER A 309 -17.30 -52.71 3.72
CA SER A 309 -18.73 -52.70 4.06
C SER A 309 -19.08 -53.00 5.53
N HIS A 310 -18.09 -53.10 6.41
CA HIS A 310 -18.26 -53.53 7.81
C HIS A 310 -17.67 -52.57 8.86
N LEU A 311 -17.06 -51.46 8.46
CA LEU A 311 -16.73 -50.38 9.38
C LEU A 311 -17.98 -49.49 9.55
N PRO A 312 -18.46 -49.23 10.78
CA PRO A 312 -19.67 -48.46 11.02
C PRO A 312 -19.46 -46.95 10.83
N PHE A 313 -18.77 -46.50 9.78
CA PHE A 313 -18.38 -45.09 9.67
C PHE A 313 -18.66 -44.47 8.31
N ARG A 314 -19.33 -43.31 8.37
CA ARG A 314 -19.26 -42.29 7.32
C ARG A 314 -18.07 -41.39 7.66
N LEU A 315 -16.95 -41.56 6.96
CA LEU A 315 -15.87 -40.58 6.99
C LEU A 315 -16.20 -39.50 5.96
N CYS A 316 -16.35 -38.24 6.38
CA CYS A 316 -16.52 -37.12 5.44
C CYS A 316 -15.16 -36.49 5.17
N LEU A 317 -14.75 -36.51 3.90
CA LEU A 317 -13.47 -35.98 3.46
C LEU A 317 -13.67 -34.72 2.65
N PHE A 318 -13.12 -33.63 3.16
CA PHE A 318 -13.15 -32.34 2.49
C PHE A 318 -11.76 -32.04 1.94
N ALA A 319 -11.66 -32.07 0.62
CA ALA A 319 -10.61 -31.35 -0.11
C ALA A 319 -11.22 -30.00 -0.49
N PHE A 320 -10.70 -28.91 0.08
CA PHE A 320 -11.15 -27.54 -0.22
C PHE A 320 -10.53 -27.00 -1.49
#